data_AF-A0A3A8J1Z5-F1
#
_entry.id   AF-A0A3A8J1Z5-F1
#
_cell.length_a   1.000
_cell.length_b   1.000
_cell.length_c   1.000
_cell.angle_alpha   90.00
_cell.angle_beta   90.00
_cell.angle_gamma   90.00
#
_symmetry.space_group_name_H-M   'P 1'
#
loop_
_entity.id
_entity.type
_entity.pdbx_description
1 polymer ?
#
loop_
_entity_poly.entity_id
_entity_poly.type
_entity_poly.pdbx_seq_one_letter_code
_entity_poly.pdbx_strand_id
1 'polypeptide(L)'
;MVNRRLLGLGVCAGAVMLSAWGCGGTDSPTTPIDDTDNVDPRVEVDAGTGGDTDAGTEVDAGTDAGTDIDAGTDAGTGTDAGTDAGTDAGTDAGTGVDPWPADPMTNYSDRYGIGKVKSVGIDLGKNIWVLDGDRIGVVRADTQKLVWVSGAVGQAASGQSSTVICGGEAGRAYVGYNAPGLGEDPEWPDIHTNFIVTARPCEVPVNETTCFPYSTRRLNLYTQGDVDAVKLDASGQVVLESHINQSRRANVDADGKPFIQTGPTVVDGVSLGIRNSNDHHFDEDRAMLNCTSVLRGPNKGDVFFGTNHGVVRLRGLTYNAHRHPIWYEGNSQKAGYTYGLGISPDGDVLIANDWNFGTVTPDTKMENWDDTTTESINQQKVKSSFLSGLNSQAEFDYWRGFQQTADGQYYLGSSEYGLWNMTITGARNPSQPGTRIGADIPALTHINSLASTNDGSLFIGTNAGGLYRLTPGKTLEKVAGVRGNKVNQLVYDGSGTSGMLLVLTSEGLTVLRGY
;
A
#
# COMPACT_ATOMS: atom_id res chain seq x y z
N MET A 1 -2.59 -78.75 2.07
CA MET A 1 -1.13 -78.55 2.25
C MET A 1 -0.89 -77.10 2.64
N VAL A 2 -0.18 -76.90 3.76
CA VAL A 2 0.65 -75.73 4.20
C VAL A 2 0.08 -74.32 3.95
N ASN A 3 -0.49 -73.55 4.89
CA ASN A 3 -0.04 -73.02 6.19
C ASN A 3 0.94 -71.81 6.11
N ARG A 4 0.62 -70.75 6.88
CA ARG A 4 1.49 -69.76 7.57
C ARG A 4 1.97 -68.43 6.91
N ARG A 5 1.46 -67.32 7.51
CA ARG A 5 2.13 -66.28 8.35
C ARG A 5 3.04 -65.18 7.75
N LEU A 6 2.77 -63.98 8.29
CA LEU A 6 3.65 -62.89 8.79
C LEU A 6 4.21 -61.80 7.84
N LEU A 7 3.83 -60.55 8.18
CA LEU A 7 4.66 -59.36 8.50
C LEU A 7 5.94 -59.09 7.69
N GLY A 8 6.07 -57.87 7.18
CA GLY A 8 7.36 -57.26 6.86
C GLY A 8 7.24 -55.91 6.16
N LEU A 9 7.57 -54.83 6.88
CA LEU A 9 7.90 -53.52 6.33
C LEU A 9 9.03 -53.62 5.30
N GLY A 10 9.05 -52.69 4.33
CA GLY A 10 10.17 -52.50 3.41
C GLY A 10 9.99 -51.26 2.54
N VAL A 11 10.48 -50.13 3.05
CA VAL A 11 10.67 -48.84 2.38
C VAL A 11 11.67 -48.98 1.22
N CYS A 12 11.44 -48.28 0.11
CA CYS A 12 12.50 -47.73 -0.76
C CYS A 12 12.00 -46.44 -1.42
N ALA A 13 12.60 -45.34 -1.00
CA ALA A 13 12.49 -44.01 -1.58
C ALA A 13 13.27 -43.93 -2.91
N GLY A 14 12.74 -43.17 -3.87
CA GLY A 14 13.48 -42.59 -4.98
C GLY A 14 13.40 -41.07 -4.87
N ALA A 15 14.52 -40.46 -4.48
CA ALA A 15 14.66 -39.03 -4.26
C ALA A 15 14.65 -38.24 -5.57
N VAL A 16 14.02 -37.06 -5.56
CA VAL A 16 14.29 -35.98 -6.51
C VAL A 16 14.69 -34.77 -5.68
N MET A 17 15.96 -34.37 -5.83
CA MET A 17 16.52 -33.14 -5.28
C MET A 17 15.93 -31.94 -5.99
N LEU A 18 15.50 -30.91 -5.27
CA LEU A 18 15.44 -29.56 -5.80
C LEU A 18 15.88 -28.54 -4.76
N SER A 19 16.60 -27.58 -5.30
CA SER A 19 17.48 -26.58 -4.73
C SER A 19 16.75 -25.31 -4.30
N ALA A 20 17.30 -24.67 -3.27
CA ALA A 20 16.87 -23.44 -2.63
C ALA A 20 17.24 -22.15 -3.41
N TRP A 21 17.18 -21.03 -2.71
CA TRP A 21 17.45 -19.66 -3.08
C TRP A 21 16.99 -18.61 -2.01
N GLY A 22 16.56 -17.35 -2.24
CA GLY A 22 16.18 -16.27 -1.31
C GLY A 22 16.06 -14.91 -2.05
N CYS A 23 16.11 -13.79 -1.33
CA CYS A 23 16.44 -12.45 -1.85
C CYS A 23 17.23 -11.72 -0.75
N GLY A 24 18.57 -11.75 -0.85
CA GLY A 24 19.53 -10.82 -0.23
C GLY A 24 19.50 -10.52 1.29
N GLY A 25 20.26 -11.29 2.08
CA GLY A 25 20.77 -10.94 3.41
C GLY A 25 21.35 -12.14 4.20
N THR A 26 22.68 -12.28 4.25
CA THR A 26 23.52 -13.38 4.82
C THR A 26 23.56 -13.41 6.37
N ASP A 27 23.73 -14.47 7.19
CA ASP A 27 24.03 -15.92 7.08
C ASP A 27 23.54 -16.69 8.37
N SER A 28 23.36 -18.01 8.30
CA SER A 28 23.10 -19.00 9.40
C SER A 28 24.30 -20.00 9.53
N PRO A 29 24.41 -21.06 10.42
CA PRO A 29 23.47 -22.19 10.70
C PRO A 29 23.52 -22.75 12.18
N THR A 30 22.79 -23.77 12.68
CA THR A 30 22.65 -25.20 12.28
C THR A 30 21.51 -25.98 13.02
N THR A 31 20.62 -26.67 12.26
CA THR A 31 20.02 -28.07 12.32
C THR A 31 19.78 -28.88 13.64
N PRO A 32 18.99 -30.01 13.69
CA PRO A 32 17.85 -30.54 12.88
C PRO A 32 16.70 -31.30 13.67
N ILE A 33 15.63 -31.79 12.97
CA ILE A 33 14.84 -33.07 13.11
C ILE A 33 13.28 -33.01 13.30
N ASP A 34 12.56 -33.74 12.40
CA ASP A 34 11.26 -34.52 12.40
C ASP A 34 9.96 -33.97 13.04
N ASP A 35 8.70 -34.30 12.66
CA ASP A 35 8.01 -35.01 11.56
C ASP A 35 6.48 -34.81 11.73
N THR A 36 5.75 -34.77 10.59
CA THR A 36 4.31 -34.93 10.22
C THR A 36 3.10 -34.53 11.10
N ASP A 37 2.20 -33.69 10.56
CA ASP A 37 0.92 -34.11 9.89
C ASP A 37 0.02 -32.92 9.40
N ASN A 38 -0.37 -32.94 8.09
CA ASN A 38 -1.60 -32.39 7.44
C ASN A 38 -1.83 -30.83 7.40
N VAL A 39 -2.16 -30.10 6.31
CA VAL A 39 -2.68 -30.31 4.93
C VAL A 39 -2.22 -29.11 4.07
N ASP A 40 -1.82 -29.34 2.82
CA ASP A 40 -1.35 -28.36 1.81
C ASP A 40 -2.38 -28.13 0.66
N PRO A 41 -2.46 -26.93 0.03
CA PRO A 41 -1.96 -26.84 -1.35
C PRO A 41 -1.17 -25.54 -1.70
N ARG A 42 0.15 -25.71 -1.90
CA ARG A 42 1.04 -25.42 -3.05
C ARG A 42 1.30 -23.95 -3.46
N VAL A 43 2.51 -23.44 -3.79
CA VAL A 43 3.90 -23.94 -4.03
C VAL A 43 4.90 -22.78 -3.77
N GLU A 44 6.10 -23.08 -3.24
CA GLU A 44 7.22 -22.15 -2.95
C GLU A 44 8.45 -22.40 -3.87
N VAL A 45 9.20 -21.36 -4.30
CA VAL A 45 10.58 -21.43 -4.89
C VAL A 45 11.34 -20.06 -4.76
N ASP A 46 12.66 -19.99 -5.04
CA ASP A 46 13.73 -19.43 -4.19
C ASP A 46 14.99 -18.88 -5.02
N ALA A 47 15.68 -17.73 -4.72
CA ALA A 47 17.03 -17.17 -5.27
C ALA A 47 18.37 -16.79 -4.49
N GLY A 48 19.59 -17.21 -4.89
CA GLY A 48 20.85 -17.07 -4.05
C GLY A 48 22.01 -16.39 -4.75
N THR A 49 23.25 -16.17 -4.26
CA THR A 49 24.04 -16.29 -3.00
C THR A 49 25.37 -15.51 -3.19
N GLY A 50 25.97 -14.98 -2.11
CA GLY A 50 27.46 -14.85 -1.91
C GLY A 50 28.00 -13.41 -1.86
N GLY A 51 28.95 -12.98 -1.00
CA GLY A 51 29.72 -13.61 0.08
C GLY A 51 30.63 -12.57 0.81
N ASP A 52 31.20 -12.99 1.95
CA ASP A 52 32.39 -12.50 2.68
C ASP A 52 32.30 -11.44 3.83
N THR A 53 32.35 -11.95 5.09
CA THR A 53 33.30 -11.69 6.25
C THR A 53 33.98 -10.31 6.44
N ASP A 54 34.27 -9.72 7.63
CA ASP A 54 34.32 -10.10 9.07
C ASP A 54 34.54 -8.83 9.97
N ALA A 55 34.30 -9.02 11.29
CA ALA A 55 34.94 -8.44 12.49
C ALA A 55 34.63 -7.01 13.02
N GLY A 56 34.13 -6.97 14.27
CA GLY A 56 34.47 -5.92 15.23
C GLY A 56 33.40 -5.52 16.25
N THR A 57 33.29 -6.23 17.37
CA THR A 57 32.69 -5.73 18.61
C THR A 57 33.71 -4.94 19.42
N GLU A 58 33.36 -3.77 19.96
CA GLU A 58 33.25 -3.56 21.41
C GLU A 58 32.78 -2.14 21.81
N VAL A 59 32.18 -2.16 22.99
CA VAL A 59 31.56 -1.14 23.84
C VAL A 59 32.54 0.00 24.20
N ASP A 60 32.09 1.26 24.23
CA ASP A 60 32.05 2.01 25.50
C ASP A 60 31.26 3.33 25.50
N ALA A 61 30.76 3.62 26.69
CA ALA A 61 29.90 4.71 27.07
C ALA A 61 30.64 6.06 27.22
N GLY A 62 29.93 7.16 26.95
CA GLY A 62 30.35 8.51 27.29
C GLY A 62 29.15 9.46 27.33
N THR A 63 28.82 9.93 28.54
CA THR A 63 27.76 10.89 28.85
C THR A 63 28.41 12.13 29.46
N ASP A 64 28.27 13.29 28.83
CA ASP A 64 28.30 14.64 29.43
C ASP A 64 28.18 15.71 28.32
N ALA A 65 27.10 16.49 28.27
CA ALA A 65 26.88 17.73 29.02
C ALA A 65 27.81 18.88 28.58
N GLY A 66 27.27 19.80 27.78
CA GLY A 66 27.91 21.06 27.42
C GLY A 66 26.89 22.05 26.86
N THR A 67 26.33 22.88 27.74
CA THR A 67 25.68 24.15 27.43
C THR A 67 26.74 25.16 27.00
N ASP A 68 26.52 25.90 25.91
CA ASP A 68 26.25 27.34 25.95
C ASP A 68 26.27 27.99 24.57
N ILE A 69 25.41 28.99 24.48
CA ILE A 69 25.21 29.96 23.42
C ILE A 69 26.45 30.82 23.27
N ASP A 70 26.87 31.11 22.03
CA ASP A 70 27.37 32.45 21.74
C ASP A 70 27.09 32.90 20.30
N ALA A 71 26.62 34.15 20.23
CA ALA A 71 26.27 34.87 19.04
C ALA A 71 27.54 35.42 18.37
N GLY A 72 27.72 35.11 17.09
CA GLY A 72 28.71 35.74 16.21
C GLY A 72 28.03 36.23 14.96
N THR A 73 27.76 37.54 14.90
CA THR A 73 27.46 38.25 13.66
C THR A 73 28.80 38.61 13.02
N ASP A 74 29.05 38.15 11.80
CA ASP A 74 30.02 38.82 10.92
C ASP A 74 29.61 38.72 9.46
N ALA A 75 29.69 39.89 8.82
CA ALA A 75 29.33 40.15 7.44
C ALA A 75 30.46 39.70 6.49
N GLY A 76 30.09 38.93 5.47
CA GLY A 76 30.99 38.57 4.38
C GLY A 76 30.21 38.48 3.07
N THR A 77 30.44 39.45 2.19
CA THR A 77 29.92 39.53 0.82
C THR A 77 30.60 38.49 -0.08
N GLY A 78 29.81 37.66 -0.77
CA GLY A 78 30.27 36.78 -1.84
C GLY A 78 29.10 36.35 -2.72
N THR A 79 29.13 36.75 -3.99
CA THR A 79 28.09 36.52 -4.99
C THR A 79 28.37 35.23 -5.77
N ASP A 80 27.39 34.32 -5.72
CA ASP A 80 26.87 33.39 -6.75
C ASP A 80 27.76 32.29 -7.38
N ALA A 81 27.33 31.02 -7.21
CA ALA A 81 27.08 30.06 -8.29
C ALA A 81 26.31 28.81 -7.76
N GLY A 82 24.97 28.81 -7.92
CA GLY A 82 24.04 27.69 -8.21
C GLY A 82 24.08 26.33 -7.46
N THR A 83 23.01 25.55 -7.27
CA THR A 83 21.58 25.63 -7.62
C THR A 83 20.86 24.50 -6.84
N ASP A 84 19.73 24.85 -6.23
CA ASP A 84 18.55 24.03 -5.85
C ASP A 84 18.67 22.85 -4.86
N ALA A 85 18.76 23.20 -3.56
CA ALA A 85 18.02 22.47 -2.54
C ALA A 85 16.72 23.22 -2.27
N GLY A 86 15.65 22.87 -3.00
CA GLY A 86 14.30 23.33 -2.71
C GLY A 86 13.88 22.79 -1.35
N THR A 87 14.05 23.60 -0.31
CA THR A 87 13.35 23.42 0.96
C THR A 87 11.98 24.05 0.80
N ASP A 88 11.04 23.25 0.32
CA ASP A 88 9.62 23.56 0.26
C ASP A 88 9.08 23.55 1.70
N ALA A 89 9.49 24.53 2.50
CA ALA A 89 8.69 24.96 3.64
C ALA A 89 7.45 25.65 3.07
N GLY A 90 6.56 24.84 2.48
CA GLY A 90 5.27 25.24 1.99
C GLY A 90 4.48 25.83 3.14
N THR A 91 4.59 27.15 3.27
CA THR A 91 3.71 27.92 4.12
C THR A 91 2.37 27.88 3.38
N ASP A 92 1.53 26.90 3.72
CA ASP A 92 0.12 26.83 3.30
C ASP A 92 -0.65 28.00 3.95
N ALA A 93 -0.27 29.23 3.61
CA ALA A 93 -1.02 30.45 3.88
C ALA A 93 -1.96 30.74 2.70
N GLY A 94 -2.69 29.72 2.26
CA GLY A 94 -3.89 29.92 1.46
C GLY A 94 -5.05 30.20 2.39
N THR A 95 -5.35 31.48 2.66
CA THR A 95 -6.58 31.93 3.33
C THR A 95 -7.83 31.72 2.46
N GLY A 96 -7.82 30.70 1.60
CA GLY A 96 -8.99 30.32 0.81
C GLY A 96 -10.05 29.79 1.76
N VAL A 97 -11.25 30.38 1.68
CA VAL A 97 -12.43 29.80 2.31
C VAL A 97 -12.57 28.37 1.80
N ASP A 98 -12.71 27.40 2.70
CA ASP A 98 -12.97 26.01 2.32
C ASP A 98 -14.19 25.98 1.38
N PRO A 99 -14.07 25.42 0.16
CA PRO A 99 -15.13 25.45 -0.84
C PRO A 99 -16.35 24.62 -0.42
N TRP A 100 -16.24 23.82 0.64
CA TRP A 100 -17.26 22.87 1.06
C TRP A 100 -18.09 23.36 2.26
N PRO A 101 -19.35 22.90 2.39
CA PRO A 101 -20.19 23.18 3.56
C PRO A 101 -19.48 22.92 4.89
N ALA A 102 -19.58 23.87 5.81
CA ALA A 102 -19.04 23.76 7.17
C ALA A 102 -20.01 23.09 8.15
N ASP A 103 -21.22 22.71 7.71
CA ASP A 103 -22.19 22.00 8.53
C ASP A 103 -21.55 20.72 9.11
N PRO A 104 -21.74 20.40 10.41
CA PRO A 104 -21.12 19.24 11.05
C PRO A 104 -21.38 17.92 10.32
N MET A 105 -22.51 17.82 9.62
CA MET A 105 -22.90 16.67 8.83
C MET A 105 -23.72 17.12 7.62
N THR A 106 -23.35 16.64 6.43
CA THR A 106 -24.10 16.89 5.19
C THR A 106 -24.16 15.64 4.33
N ASN A 107 -25.33 15.29 3.79
CA ASN A 107 -25.46 14.25 2.77
C ASN A 107 -25.07 14.83 1.39
N TYR A 108 -23.89 14.44 0.90
CA TYR A 108 -23.35 14.92 -0.38
C TYR A 108 -23.98 14.19 -1.56
N SER A 109 -24.44 12.94 -1.38
CA SER A 109 -25.20 12.24 -2.42
C SER A 109 -26.48 12.99 -2.79
N ASP A 110 -27.25 13.44 -1.80
CA ASP A 110 -28.49 14.19 -2.04
C ASP A 110 -28.17 15.61 -2.57
N ARG A 111 -27.16 16.28 -1.99
CA ARG A 111 -26.81 17.67 -2.31
C ARG A 111 -26.27 17.85 -3.73
N TYR A 112 -25.40 16.93 -4.19
CA TYR A 112 -24.69 17.05 -5.47
C TYR A 112 -25.13 16.02 -6.51
N GLY A 113 -26.11 15.17 -6.19
CA GLY A 113 -26.61 14.15 -7.12
C GLY A 113 -25.61 13.03 -7.42
N ILE A 114 -24.73 12.69 -6.47
CA ILE A 114 -23.69 11.65 -6.64
C ILE A 114 -24.31 10.26 -6.75
N GLY A 115 -25.43 10.02 -6.07
CA GLY A 115 -26.05 8.70 -6.00
C GLY A 115 -25.22 7.72 -5.17
N LYS A 116 -25.24 6.44 -5.57
CA LYS A 116 -24.44 5.36 -4.97
C LYS A 116 -23.20 5.16 -5.82
N VAL A 117 -22.03 5.18 -5.18
CA VAL A 117 -20.73 5.05 -5.84
C VAL A 117 -19.91 4.00 -5.11
N LYS A 118 -18.93 3.41 -5.81
CA LYS A 118 -18.04 2.36 -5.33
C LYS A 118 -16.89 2.92 -4.49
N SER A 119 -16.33 4.06 -4.89
CA SER A 119 -15.18 4.68 -4.21
C SER A 119 -15.20 6.19 -4.37
N VAL A 120 -14.54 6.89 -3.43
CA VAL A 120 -14.36 8.34 -3.42
C VAL A 120 -12.92 8.71 -3.05
N GLY A 121 -12.47 9.87 -3.51
CA GLY A 121 -11.16 10.44 -3.18
C GLY A 121 -11.17 11.96 -3.21
N ILE A 122 -10.18 12.60 -2.59
CA ILE A 122 -10.01 14.06 -2.61
C ILE A 122 -8.64 14.39 -3.18
N ASP A 123 -8.58 15.35 -4.10
CA ASP A 123 -7.31 15.86 -4.62
C ASP A 123 -6.83 17.12 -3.88
N LEU A 124 -5.60 17.56 -4.17
CA LEU A 124 -5.04 18.77 -3.55
C LEU A 124 -5.83 20.06 -3.89
N GLY A 125 -6.62 20.05 -4.96
CA GLY A 125 -7.53 21.13 -5.35
C GLY A 125 -8.88 21.08 -4.64
N LYS A 126 -9.05 20.17 -3.68
CA LYS A 126 -10.29 19.90 -2.93
C LYS A 126 -11.43 19.34 -3.78
N ASN A 127 -11.18 18.89 -5.01
CA ASN A 127 -12.22 18.21 -5.78
C ASN A 127 -12.51 16.84 -5.17
N ILE A 128 -13.78 16.45 -5.17
CA ILE A 128 -14.22 15.13 -4.68
C ILE A 128 -14.44 14.23 -5.89
N TRP A 129 -13.52 13.31 -6.10
CA TRP A 129 -13.57 12.31 -7.15
C TRP A 129 -14.44 11.14 -6.72
N VAL A 130 -15.25 10.62 -7.64
CA VAL A 130 -16.20 9.54 -7.39
C VAL A 130 -16.13 8.50 -8.49
N LEU A 131 -16.30 7.23 -8.13
CA LEU A 131 -16.25 6.10 -9.05
C LEU A 131 -17.53 5.27 -8.93
N ASP A 132 -18.31 5.15 -10.01
CA ASP A 132 -19.53 4.32 -10.11
C ASP A 132 -19.33 3.22 -11.15
N GLY A 133 -18.88 2.04 -10.70
CA GLY A 133 -18.43 0.99 -11.61
C GLY A 133 -17.28 1.50 -12.47
N ASP A 134 -17.52 1.61 -13.79
CA ASP A 134 -16.54 2.10 -14.77
C ASP A 134 -16.73 3.59 -15.13
N ARG A 135 -17.68 4.28 -14.47
CA ARG A 135 -17.93 5.71 -14.65
C ARG A 135 -17.16 6.51 -13.61
N ILE A 136 -16.34 7.43 -14.10
CA ILE A 136 -15.56 8.34 -13.28
C ILE A 136 -16.24 9.70 -13.25
N GLY A 137 -16.34 10.29 -12.07
CA GLY A 137 -16.92 11.61 -11.89
C GLY A 137 -16.14 12.45 -10.89
N VAL A 138 -16.45 13.74 -10.86
CA VAL A 138 -15.84 14.69 -9.94
C VAL A 138 -16.87 15.75 -9.55
N VAL A 139 -17.07 15.94 -8.26
CA VAL A 139 -17.71 17.14 -7.72
C VAL A 139 -16.63 18.20 -7.59
N ARG A 140 -16.71 19.21 -8.45
CA ARG A 140 -15.67 20.24 -8.53
C ARG A 140 -15.78 21.20 -7.35
N ALA A 141 -14.64 21.54 -6.76
CA ALA A 141 -14.57 22.48 -5.64
C ALA A 141 -15.01 23.91 -6.03
N ASP A 142 -14.70 24.35 -7.24
CA ASP A 142 -14.95 25.71 -7.71
C ASP A 142 -16.41 25.98 -8.11
N THR A 143 -17.09 24.97 -8.66
CA THR A 143 -18.45 25.10 -9.20
C THR A 143 -19.48 24.35 -8.37
N GLN A 144 -19.04 23.49 -7.45
CA GLN A 144 -19.89 22.60 -6.66
C GLN A 144 -20.84 21.74 -7.51
N LYS A 145 -20.41 21.40 -8.74
CA LYS A 145 -21.17 20.60 -9.69
C LYS A 145 -20.47 19.27 -9.92
N LEU A 146 -21.29 18.22 -9.98
CA LEU A 146 -20.87 16.89 -10.40
C LEU A 146 -20.71 16.87 -11.93
N VAL A 147 -19.53 16.49 -12.39
CA VAL A 147 -19.21 16.23 -13.79
C VAL A 147 -18.87 14.75 -13.90
N TRP A 148 -19.57 14.03 -14.77
CA TRP A 148 -19.24 12.65 -15.13
C TRP A 148 -18.48 12.65 -16.45
N VAL A 149 -17.59 11.68 -16.65
CA VAL A 149 -17.07 11.35 -17.98
C VAL A 149 -18.24 11.06 -18.94
N SER A 150 -18.14 11.54 -20.18
CA SER A 150 -19.16 11.31 -21.22
C SER A 150 -19.20 9.87 -21.73
N GLY A 151 -18.14 9.10 -21.47
CA GLY A 151 -18.00 7.69 -21.78
C GLY A 151 -16.88 7.08 -20.93
N ALA A 152 -16.76 5.76 -20.92
CA ALA A 152 -15.65 5.10 -20.24
C ALA A 152 -14.31 5.58 -20.84
N VAL A 153 -13.33 5.82 -19.98
CA VAL A 153 -11.97 6.26 -20.33
C VAL A 153 -10.96 5.29 -19.79
N GLY A 154 -9.74 5.29 -20.35
CA GLY A 154 -8.69 4.39 -19.89
C GLY A 154 -9.08 2.92 -20.04
N GLN A 155 -8.67 2.09 -19.10
CA GLN A 155 -8.93 0.66 -19.09
C GLN A 155 -10.39 0.29 -18.85
N ALA A 156 -11.15 1.17 -18.18
CA ALA A 156 -12.60 1.03 -18.10
C ALA A 156 -13.24 1.02 -19.51
N ALA A 157 -12.68 1.75 -20.48
CA ALA A 157 -13.14 1.71 -21.88
C ALA A 157 -12.91 0.35 -22.56
N SER A 158 -11.98 -0.44 -22.03
CA SER A 158 -11.68 -1.80 -22.47
C SER A 158 -12.41 -2.87 -21.63
N GLY A 159 -13.31 -2.47 -20.73
CA GLY A 159 -14.10 -3.36 -19.89
C GLY A 159 -13.39 -3.86 -18.63
N GLN A 160 -12.26 -3.26 -18.24
CA GLN A 160 -11.60 -3.58 -16.98
C GLN A 160 -12.40 -3.04 -15.80
N SER A 161 -12.48 -3.83 -14.73
CA SER A 161 -13.26 -3.46 -13.55
C SER A 161 -12.49 -2.50 -12.65
N SER A 162 -12.95 -1.25 -12.58
CA SER A 162 -12.37 -0.26 -11.67
C SER A 162 -12.68 -0.61 -10.21
N THR A 163 -11.72 -0.48 -9.30
CA THR A 163 -11.85 -0.86 -7.89
C THR A 163 -11.92 0.35 -6.96
N VAL A 164 -11.01 1.30 -7.13
CA VAL A 164 -10.80 2.44 -6.22
C VAL A 164 -10.43 3.71 -6.97
N ILE A 165 -10.67 4.87 -6.36
CA ILE A 165 -10.25 6.17 -6.88
C ILE A 165 -9.64 7.03 -5.76
N CYS A 166 -8.48 7.63 -6.03
CA CYS A 166 -7.82 8.57 -5.12
C CYS A 166 -7.45 9.86 -5.85
N GLY A 167 -7.59 10.99 -5.18
CA GLY A 167 -7.14 12.27 -5.72
C GLY A 167 -5.63 12.42 -5.59
N GLY A 168 -5.01 13.10 -6.55
CA GLY A 168 -3.59 13.42 -6.53
C GLY A 168 -3.38 14.92 -6.44
N GLU A 169 -2.56 15.43 -7.35
CA GLU A 169 -2.45 16.87 -7.61
C GLU A 169 -3.81 17.50 -7.94
N ALA A 170 -3.91 18.82 -7.78
CA ALA A 170 -5.14 19.55 -8.03
C ALA A 170 -5.67 19.28 -9.45
N GLY A 171 -6.88 18.74 -9.55
CA GLY A 171 -7.52 18.41 -10.81
C GLY A 171 -7.11 17.05 -11.39
N ARG A 172 -6.36 16.21 -10.67
CA ARG A 172 -6.01 14.84 -11.06
C ARG A 172 -6.55 13.82 -10.06
N ALA A 173 -6.98 12.67 -10.57
CA ALA A 173 -7.20 11.47 -9.79
C ALA A 173 -6.58 10.24 -10.45
N TYR A 174 -6.41 9.19 -9.67
CA TYR A 174 -5.90 7.90 -10.08
C TYR A 174 -6.99 6.86 -9.86
N VAL A 175 -7.29 6.08 -10.89
CA VAL A 175 -8.29 5.02 -10.87
C VAL A 175 -7.56 3.70 -10.90
N GLY A 176 -7.75 2.91 -9.85
CA GLY A 176 -7.21 1.56 -9.76
C GLY A 176 -8.16 0.53 -10.38
N TYR A 177 -7.59 -0.52 -10.97
CA TYR A 177 -8.33 -1.62 -11.59
C TYR A 177 -7.98 -2.96 -10.93
N ASN A 178 -8.93 -3.90 -10.99
CA ASN A 178 -8.69 -5.28 -10.59
C ASN A 178 -7.97 -6.04 -11.71
N ALA A 179 -7.12 -6.98 -11.33
CA ALA A 179 -6.60 -8.01 -12.23
C ALA A 179 -6.74 -9.39 -11.58
N PRO A 180 -7.05 -10.45 -12.34
CA PRO A 180 -6.96 -11.80 -11.83
C PRO A 180 -5.50 -12.15 -11.58
N GLY A 181 -5.22 -12.89 -10.51
CA GLY A 181 -3.91 -13.51 -10.32
C GLY A 181 -3.57 -14.42 -11.50
N LEU A 182 -2.28 -14.54 -11.83
CA LEU A 182 -1.83 -15.30 -12.99
C LEU A 182 -2.11 -16.81 -12.87
N GLY A 183 -2.01 -17.36 -11.66
CA GLY A 183 -2.18 -18.80 -11.42
C GLY A 183 -1.14 -19.66 -12.14
N GLU A 184 -1.38 -20.97 -12.15
CA GLU A 184 -0.59 -21.93 -12.94
C GLU A 184 -0.76 -21.66 -14.44
N ASP A 185 0.34 -21.61 -15.18
CA ASP A 185 0.28 -21.35 -16.61
C ASP A 185 -0.01 -22.65 -17.39
N PRO A 186 -1.04 -22.68 -18.26
CA PRO A 186 -1.38 -23.89 -19.01
C PRO A 186 -0.36 -24.25 -20.11
N GLU A 187 0.44 -23.29 -20.56
CA GLU A 187 1.50 -23.48 -21.56
C GLU A 187 2.83 -23.87 -20.90
N TRP A 188 3.07 -23.37 -19.68
CA TRP A 188 4.26 -23.65 -18.87
C TRP A 188 3.91 -23.93 -17.41
N PRO A 189 3.42 -25.13 -17.07
CA PRO A 189 3.04 -25.49 -15.70
C PRO A 189 4.16 -25.30 -14.67
N ASP A 190 5.42 -25.42 -15.12
CA ASP A 190 6.61 -25.29 -14.29
C ASP A 190 7.14 -23.85 -14.18
N ILE A 191 6.54 -22.88 -14.87
CA ILE A 191 6.92 -21.47 -14.69
C ILE A 191 6.39 -20.96 -13.36
N HIS A 192 7.18 -20.14 -12.68
CA HIS A 192 6.70 -19.43 -11.51
C HIS A 192 5.41 -18.66 -11.86
N THR A 193 4.36 -18.87 -11.05
CA THR A 193 2.99 -18.44 -11.36
C THR A 193 2.91 -16.94 -11.62
N ASN A 194 3.66 -16.13 -10.86
CA ASN A 194 3.70 -14.67 -11.00
C ASN A 194 4.65 -14.15 -12.10
N PHE A 195 5.37 -15.00 -12.84
CA PHE A 195 6.41 -14.54 -13.77
C PHE A 195 5.90 -14.37 -15.20
N ILE A 196 6.07 -13.20 -15.80
CA ILE A 196 5.64 -12.90 -17.17
C ILE A 196 6.87 -12.90 -18.09
N VAL A 197 6.84 -13.76 -19.10
CA VAL A 197 7.91 -13.88 -20.10
C VAL A 197 7.79 -12.76 -21.13
N THR A 198 8.76 -11.87 -21.19
CA THR A 198 8.73 -10.68 -22.06
C THR A 198 9.84 -10.66 -23.11
N ALA A 199 10.94 -11.40 -22.89
CA ALA A 199 12.09 -11.42 -23.79
C ALA A 199 12.01 -12.49 -24.90
N ARG A 200 12.49 -12.15 -26.10
CA ARG A 200 12.67 -13.08 -27.23
C ARG A 200 14.12 -13.61 -27.29
N PRO A 201 14.37 -14.87 -27.69
CA PRO A 201 13.36 -15.89 -28.03
C PRO A 201 12.73 -16.57 -26.81
N CYS A 202 13.41 -16.51 -25.66
CA CYS A 202 12.97 -17.05 -24.39
C CYS A 202 13.61 -16.25 -23.24
N GLU A 203 13.11 -16.48 -22.04
CA GLU A 203 13.59 -15.82 -20.81
C GLU A 203 13.80 -16.85 -19.70
N VAL A 204 14.82 -16.65 -18.88
CA VAL A 204 15.09 -17.49 -17.71
C VAL A 204 14.72 -16.68 -16.47
N PRO A 205 13.62 -17.01 -15.78
CA PRO A 205 13.27 -16.38 -14.52
C PRO A 205 14.41 -16.48 -13.51
N VAL A 206 14.44 -15.57 -12.55
CA VAL A 206 15.42 -15.62 -11.46
C VAL A 206 15.30 -17.01 -10.79
N ASN A 207 16.45 -17.72 -10.73
CA ASN A 207 16.65 -19.08 -10.17
C ASN A 207 16.10 -20.25 -10.94
N GLU A 208 15.50 -19.97 -12.06
CA GLU A 208 15.22 -21.01 -13.00
C GLU A 208 16.47 -21.32 -13.79
N THR A 209 16.56 -22.57 -14.23
CA THR A 209 17.53 -22.98 -15.27
C THR A 209 16.85 -23.15 -16.61
N THR A 210 15.51 -23.25 -16.60
CA THR A 210 14.67 -23.42 -17.78
C THR A 210 14.48 -22.09 -18.49
N CYS A 211 14.75 -22.07 -19.80
CA CYS A 211 14.40 -20.92 -20.65
C CYS A 211 12.98 -21.08 -21.16
N PHE A 212 12.07 -20.21 -20.71
CA PHE A 212 10.67 -20.23 -21.10
C PHE A 212 10.48 -19.40 -22.39
N PRO A 213 9.95 -19.99 -23.48
CA PRO A 213 9.73 -19.28 -24.73
C PRO A 213 8.87 -18.03 -24.57
N TYR A 214 9.18 -16.99 -25.35
CA TYR A 214 8.39 -15.77 -25.40
C TYR A 214 6.89 -16.04 -25.59
N SER A 215 6.07 -15.36 -24.78
CA SER A 215 4.62 -15.51 -24.77
C SER A 215 3.91 -14.20 -25.08
N THR A 216 3.29 -14.09 -26.26
CA THR A 216 2.35 -12.98 -26.50
C THR A 216 1.16 -13.05 -25.55
N ARG A 217 0.73 -14.27 -25.16
CA ARG A 217 -0.38 -14.46 -24.23
C ARG A 217 -0.05 -13.90 -22.84
N ARG A 218 1.09 -14.24 -22.24
CA ARG A 218 1.48 -13.71 -20.93
C ARG A 218 1.82 -12.23 -20.99
N LEU A 219 2.48 -11.76 -22.05
CA LEU A 219 2.74 -10.33 -22.23
C LEU A 219 1.43 -9.51 -22.23
N ASN A 220 0.36 -10.01 -22.87
CA ASN A 220 -0.95 -9.36 -22.86
C ASN A 220 -1.62 -9.31 -21.47
N LEU A 221 -1.10 -10.00 -20.45
CA LEU A 221 -1.63 -9.89 -19.09
C LEU A 221 -1.29 -8.53 -18.46
N TYR A 222 -0.29 -7.83 -19.00
CA TYR A 222 0.02 -6.46 -18.60
C TYR A 222 -0.99 -5.41 -19.09
N THR A 223 -1.93 -5.76 -19.96
CA THR A 223 -3.00 -4.84 -20.34
C THR A 223 -4.21 -4.94 -19.41
N GLN A 224 -4.04 -5.57 -18.25
CA GLN A 224 -5.11 -5.86 -17.29
C GLN A 224 -4.69 -5.37 -15.91
N GLY A 225 -5.54 -4.55 -15.29
CA GLY A 225 -5.33 -4.07 -13.93
C GLY A 225 -4.64 -2.71 -13.87
N ASP A 226 -3.92 -2.42 -12.80
CA ASP A 226 -3.13 -1.24 -12.49
C ASP A 226 -3.90 0.09 -12.45
N VAL A 227 -3.30 1.19 -12.93
CA VAL A 227 -3.71 2.55 -12.60
C VAL A 227 -3.74 3.43 -13.84
N ASP A 228 -4.88 4.11 -14.02
CA ASP A 228 -4.99 5.23 -14.93
C ASP A 228 -5.03 6.55 -14.16
N ALA A 229 -4.26 7.54 -14.62
CA ALA A 229 -4.43 8.93 -14.24
C ALA A 229 -5.48 9.58 -15.13
N VAL A 230 -6.46 10.22 -14.50
CA VAL A 230 -7.45 11.07 -15.14
C VAL A 230 -7.30 12.50 -14.62
N LYS A 231 -7.69 13.47 -15.45
CA LYS A 231 -7.64 14.88 -15.06
C LYS A 231 -8.83 15.69 -15.54
N LEU A 232 -9.03 16.84 -14.92
CA LEU A 232 -9.83 17.93 -15.45
C LEU A 232 -9.08 18.63 -16.58
N ASP A 233 -9.69 18.71 -17.76
CA ASP A 233 -9.18 19.54 -18.86
C ASP A 233 -9.54 21.03 -18.68
N ALA A 234 -9.10 21.88 -19.61
CA ALA A 234 -9.38 23.32 -19.57
C ALA A 234 -10.89 23.66 -19.65
N SER A 235 -11.73 22.75 -20.15
CA SER A 235 -13.18 22.91 -20.18
C SER A 235 -13.85 22.39 -18.89
N GLY A 236 -13.07 21.79 -17.99
CA GLY A 236 -13.54 21.17 -16.76
C GLY A 236 -14.22 19.83 -16.98
N GLN A 237 -13.91 19.14 -18.08
CA GLN A 237 -14.30 17.75 -18.33
C GLN A 237 -13.25 16.78 -17.82
N VAL A 238 -13.67 15.59 -17.41
CA VAL A 238 -12.75 14.52 -17.02
C VAL A 238 -12.25 13.79 -18.26
N VAL A 239 -10.94 13.70 -18.42
CA VAL A 239 -10.27 13.01 -19.53
C VAL A 239 -9.18 12.06 -19.01
N LEU A 240 -8.87 11.01 -19.78
CA LEU A 240 -7.67 10.21 -19.53
C LEU A 240 -6.43 11.09 -19.73
N GLU A 241 -5.53 11.06 -18.77
CA GLU A 241 -4.22 11.70 -18.89
C GLU A 241 -3.16 10.70 -19.30
N SER A 242 -3.06 9.59 -18.58
CA SER A 242 -2.10 8.53 -18.86
C SER A 242 -2.55 7.23 -18.22
N HIS A 243 -2.27 6.13 -18.89
CA HIS A 243 -2.10 4.86 -18.21
C HIS A 243 -0.70 4.83 -17.58
N ILE A 244 -0.58 4.53 -16.29
CA ILE A 244 0.67 4.72 -15.56
C ILE A 244 1.65 3.58 -15.89
N ASN A 245 2.78 3.91 -16.50
CA ASN A 245 3.78 2.91 -16.92
C ASN A 245 5.25 3.33 -16.73
N GLN A 246 5.51 4.48 -16.11
CA GLN A 246 6.87 5.01 -15.96
C GLN A 246 7.40 4.81 -14.53
N SER A 247 8.18 3.75 -14.31
CA SER A 247 8.86 3.55 -13.03
C SER A 247 10.05 4.49 -12.86
N ARG A 248 10.35 4.85 -11.60
CA ARG A 248 11.58 5.54 -11.19
C ARG A 248 12.15 4.88 -9.95
N ARG A 249 13.38 4.37 -10.05
CA ARG A 249 14.12 3.71 -8.96
C ARG A 249 15.53 4.27 -8.87
N ALA A 250 15.97 4.59 -7.65
CA ALA A 250 17.36 4.95 -7.40
C ALA A 250 18.23 3.70 -7.50
N ASN A 251 19.30 3.76 -8.29
CA ASN A 251 20.21 2.65 -8.45
C ASN A 251 21.65 3.15 -8.62
N VAL A 252 22.62 2.24 -8.57
CA VAL A 252 24.04 2.51 -8.79
C VAL A 252 24.53 1.69 -9.98
N ASP A 253 25.38 2.28 -10.82
CA ASP A 253 26.02 1.55 -11.92
C ASP A 253 27.19 0.69 -11.41
N ALA A 254 27.88 0.02 -12.34
CA ALA A 254 29.00 -0.87 -12.01
C ALA A 254 30.19 -0.14 -11.33
N ASP A 255 30.29 1.18 -11.49
CA ASP A 255 31.32 2.02 -10.86
C ASP A 255 30.82 2.63 -9.54
N GLY A 256 29.62 2.26 -9.08
CA GLY A 256 28.99 2.78 -7.87
C GLY A 256 28.39 4.18 -8.03
N LYS A 257 28.28 4.70 -9.25
CA LYS A 257 27.73 6.04 -9.49
C LYS A 257 26.19 5.97 -9.47
N PRO A 258 25.52 6.88 -8.71
CA PRO A 258 24.07 6.88 -8.64
C PRO A 258 23.44 7.31 -9.97
N PHE A 259 22.36 6.65 -10.34
CA PHE A 259 21.48 7.01 -11.46
C PHE A 259 20.03 6.66 -11.15
N ILE A 260 19.10 7.15 -11.98
CA ILE A 260 17.69 6.79 -11.90
C ILE A 260 17.40 5.74 -12.96
N GLN A 261 17.12 4.53 -12.51
CA GLN A 261 16.61 3.46 -13.34
C GLN A 261 15.15 3.71 -13.66
N THR A 262 14.83 3.59 -14.95
CA THR A 262 13.44 3.51 -15.45
C THR A 262 13.27 2.16 -16.10
N GLY A 263 12.22 1.44 -15.73
CA GLY A 263 11.85 0.17 -16.38
C GLY A 263 11.35 0.40 -17.82
N PRO A 264 11.22 -0.68 -18.61
CA PRO A 264 10.60 -0.57 -19.93
C PRO A 264 9.15 -0.13 -19.79
N THR A 265 8.77 0.93 -20.50
CA THR A 265 7.38 1.38 -20.57
C THR A 265 6.58 0.57 -21.59
N VAL A 266 7.26 0.01 -22.60
CA VAL A 266 6.69 -0.80 -23.68
C VAL A 266 7.61 -1.98 -23.99
N VAL A 267 7.04 -3.19 -24.08
CA VAL A 267 7.73 -4.39 -24.59
C VAL A 267 6.88 -5.02 -25.69
N ASP A 268 7.51 -5.29 -26.85
CA ASP A 268 6.86 -5.88 -28.03
C ASP A 268 5.52 -5.20 -28.42
N GLY A 269 5.44 -3.87 -28.23
CA GLY A 269 4.26 -3.05 -28.51
C GLY A 269 3.20 -3.01 -27.41
N VAL A 270 3.40 -3.72 -26.30
CA VAL A 270 2.52 -3.71 -25.12
C VAL A 270 3.03 -2.71 -24.09
N SER A 271 2.18 -1.75 -23.71
CA SER A 271 2.46 -0.86 -22.57
C SER A 271 2.42 -1.69 -21.28
N LEU A 272 3.47 -1.60 -20.48
CA LEU A 272 3.63 -2.51 -19.34
C LEU A 272 2.82 -2.13 -18.10
N GLY A 273 2.24 -0.93 -17.99
CA GLY A 273 1.52 -0.52 -16.77
C GLY A 273 2.43 -0.47 -15.53
N ILE A 274 1.86 -0.54 -14.33
CA ILE A 274 2.62 -0.55 -13.07
C ILE A 274 3.15 -1.94 -12.74
N ARG A 275 4.47 -2.13 -12.76
CA ARG A 275 5.13 -3.39 -12.38
C ARG A 275 6.21 -3.18 -11.34
N ASN A 276 6.65 -4.25 -10.71
CA ASN A 276 7.77 -4.20 -9.79
C ASN A 276 8.95 -3.45 -10.43
N SER A 277 9.44 -2.43 -9.73
CA SER A 277 10.45 -1.50 -10.26
C SER A 277 11.85 -2.08 -10.24
N ASN A 278 12.10 -3.14 -9.47
CA ASN A 278 13.39 -3.83 -9.46
C ASN A 278 13.45 -4.97 -10.50
N ASP A 279 12.31 -5.60 -10.82
CA ASP A 279 12.17 -6.62 -11.86
C ASP A 279 10.75 -6.60 -12.46
N HIS A 280 10.62 -6.09 -13.68
CA HIS A 280 9.29 -5.89 -14.29
C HIS A 280 8.59 -7.20 -14.67
N HIS A 281 9.29 -8.33 -14.67
CA HIS A 281 8.73 -9.63 -15.07
C HIS A 281 7.78 -10.23 -14.02
N PHE A 282 7.85 -9.78 -12.77
CA PHE A 282 6.95 -10.28 -11.73
C PHE A 282 5.63 -9.49 -11.68
N ASP A 283 4.52 -10.23 -11.64
CA ASP A 283 3.19 -9.69 -11.41
C ASP A 283 2.90 -9.50 -9.93
N GLU A 284 3.31 -8.34 -9.43
CA GLU A 284 3.16 -7.98 -8.01
C GLU A 284 2.19 -6.81 -7.81
N ASP A 285 1.93 -6.03 -8.85
CA ASP A 285 1.22 -4.75 -8.74
C ASP A 285 0.14 -4.54 -9.80
N ARG A 286 -0.48 -5.61 -10.33
CA ARG A 286 -1.59 -5.46 -11.29
C ARG A 286 -2.94 -5.26 -10.63
N ALA A 287 -3.24 -5.83 -9.46
CA ALA A 287 -4.57 -5.64 -8.86
C ALA A 287 -4.52 -4.50 -7.83
N MET A 288 -5.25 -3.42 -8.08
CA MET A 288 -5.38 -2.30 -7.14
C MET A 288 -6.55 -2.54 -6.18
N LEU A 289 -6.28 -2.59 -4.88
CA LEU A 289 -7.24 -3.01 -3.86
C LEU A 289 -7.70 -1.86 -2.96
N ASN A 290 -6.78 -0.94 -2.66
CA ASN A 290 -7.05 0.28 -1.91
C ASN A 290 -6.11 1.40 -2.36
N CYS A 291 -6.41 2.64 -2.00
CA CYS A 291 -5.51 3.76 -2.18
C CYS A 291 -5.66 4.81 -1.07
N THR A 292 -4.61 5.60 -0.85
CA THR A 292 -4.65 6.76 0.06
C THR A 292 -3.83 7.93 -0.51
N SER A 293 -4.36 9.13 -0.38
CA SER A 293 -3.74 10.37 -0.84
C SER A 293 -3.01 11.06 0.31
N VAL A 294 -1.80 11.57 0.04
CA VAL A 294 -1.07 12.40 1.00
C VAL A 294 -1.46 13.86 0.80
N LEU A 295 -2.30 14.38 1.70
CA LEU A 295 -2.86 15.73 1.58
C LEU A 295 -2.08 16.81 2.33
N ARG A 296 -1.06 16.43 3.11
CA ARG A 296 -0.24 17.32 3.93
C ARG A 296 1.19 16.79 4.12
N GLY A 297 2.07 17.64 4.64
CA GLY A 297 3.44 17.25 4.98
C GLY A 297 4.37 17.20 3.75
N PRO A 298 5.59 16.69 3.92
CA PRO A 298 6.66 16.79 2.91
C PRO A 298 6.41 15.96 1.64
N ASN A 299 5.50 14.99 1.71
CA ASN A 299 5.14 14.11 0.59
C ASN A 299 3.75 14.43 0.01
N LYS A 300 3.25 15.64 0.27
CA LYS A 300 1.95 16.13 -0.24
C LYS A 300 1.87 15.95 -1.76
N GLY A 301 0.78 15.34 -2.23
CA GLY A 301 0.54 15.01 -3.64
C GLY A 301 0.88 13.57 -4.01
N ASP A 302 1.55 12.83 -3.14
CA ASP A 302 1.74 11.39 -3.32
C ASP A 302 0.42 10.64 -3.17
N VAL A 303 0.32 9.52 -3.88
CA VAL A 303 -0.74 8.55 -3.71
C VAL A 303 -0.13 7.17 -3.54
N PHE A 304 -0.56 6.46 -2.52
CA PHE A 304 -0.16 5.07 -2.29
C PHE A 304 -1.30 4.14 -2.67
N PHE A 305 -0.99 3.07 -3.38
CA PHE A 305 -1.93 2.03 -3.75
C PHE A 305 -1.55 0.72 -3.08
N GLY A 306 -2.52 0.06 -2.47
CA GLY A 306 -2.39 -1.30 -1.97
C GLY A 306 -2.72 -2.27 -3.10
N THR A 307 -1.85 -3.24 -3.33
CA THR A 307 -1.87 -4.15 -4.47
C THR A 307 -2.02 -5.61 -4.03
N ASN A 308 -2.05 -6.54 -5.00
CA ASN A 308 -1.99 -7.97 -4.74
C ASN A 308 -0.67 -8.43 -4.08
N HIS A 309 0.37 -7.62 -4.05
CA HIS A 309 1.65 -8.00 -3.45
C HIS A 309 2.26 -6.95 -2.52
N GLY A 310 1.82 -5.69 -2.58
CA GLY A 310 2.27 -4.68 -1.64
C GLY A 310 1.75 -3.28 -1.88
N VAL A 311 2.66 -2.31 -1.87
CA VAL A 311 2.33 -0.90 -1.95
C VAL A 311 3.19 -0.20 -2.99
N VAL A 312 2.49 0.41 -3.94
CA VAL A 312 3.07 1.27 -4.97
C VAL A 312 2.90 2.72 -4.54
N ARG A 313 3.96 3.51 -4.72
CA ARG A 313 3.95 4.96 -4.54
C ARG A 313 3.89 5.65 -5.89
N LEU A 314 2.92 6.52 -6.08
CA LEU A 314 2.78 7.37 -7.27
C LEU A 314 3.01 8.83 -6.91
N ARG A 315 3.71 9.54 -7.81
CA ARG A 315 3.81 11.01 -7.83
C ARG A 315 3.76 11.47 -9.27
N GLY A 316 2.81 12.35 -9.58
CA GLY A 316 2.55 12.78 -10.96
C GLY A 316 2.17 11.60 -11.86
N LEU A 317 2.95 11.35 -12.90
CA LEU A 317 2.73 10.24 -13.84
C LEU A 317 3.78 9.11 -13.69
N THR A 318 4.59 9.19 -12.62
CA THR A 318 5.63 8.22 -12.33
C THR A 318 5.30 7.42 -11.09
N TYR A 319 5.85 6.22 -11.00
CA TYR A 319 5.65 5.34 -9.86
C TYR A 319 6.96 4.71 -9.37
N ASN A 320 6.97 4.22 -8.14
CA ASN A 320 7.98 3.28 -7.64
C ASN A 320 7.23 2.16 -6.89
N ALA A 321 7.60 0.93 -7.21
CA ALA A 321 6.96 -0.30 -6.78
C ALA A 321 8.04 -1.30 -6.34
N HIS A 322 7.89 -2.04 -5.24
CA HIS A 322 6.80 -1.98 -4.27
C HIS A 322 7.32 -2.35 -2.88
N ARG A 323 6.53 -2.05 -1.84
CA ARG A 323 6.84 -2.37 -0.44
C ARG A 323 5.69 -3.11 0.22
N HIS A 324 6.01 -4.09 1.06
CA HIS A 324 5.00 -4.85 1.79
C HIS A 324 5.55 -5.39 3.12
N PRO A 325 4.69 -5.48 4.15
CA PRO A 325 4.90 -6.37 5.27
C PRO A 325 4.97 -7.82 4.79
N ILE A 326 5.95 -8.57 5.28
CA ILE A 326 6.17 -9.98 4.92
C ILE A 326 6.27 -10.85 6.15
N TRP A 327 6.28 -12.15 5.92
CA TRP A 327 6.98 -13.07 6.80
C TRP A 327 7.78 -14.08 5.99
N TYR A 328 8.60 -14.86 6.68
CA TYR A 328 9.50 -15.81 6.04
C TYR A 328 9.07 -17.24 6.35
N GLU A 329 8.85 -18.01 5.30
CA GLU A 329 8.78 -19.47 5.35
C GLU A 329 10.05 -20.01 4.72
N GLY A 330 11.02 -20.42 5.55
CA GLY A 330 12.39 -20.62 5.09
C GLY A 330 12.95 -19.33 4.48
N ASN A 331 13.29 -19.38 3.18
CA ASN A 331 13.81 -18.24 2.42
C ASN A 331 12.73 -17.56 1.55
N SER A 332 11.50 -18.08 1.54
CA SER A 332 10.40 -17.52 0.76
C SER A 332 9.73 -16.40 1.54
N GLN A 333 9.56 -15.25 0.88
CA GLN A 333 8.76 -14.16 1.41
C GLN A 333 7.29 -14.41 1.16
N LYS A 334 6.50 -14.28 2.22
CA LYS A 334 5.04 -14.41 2.18
C LYS A 334 4.43 -13.03 2.33
N ALA A 335 3.79 -12.55 1.27
CA ALA A 335 3.09 -11.29 1.21
C ALA A 335 1.60 -11.50 0.90
N GLY A 336 0.74 -10.85 1.68
CA GLY A 336 -0.71 -10.90 1.47
C GLY A 336 -1.19 -9.73 0.61
N TYR A 337 -2.47 -9.76 0.25
CA TYR A 337 -3.11 -8.65 -0.45
C TYR A 337 -3.22 -7.44 0.47
N THR A 338 -2.84 -6.26 -0.03
CA THR A 338 -2.76 -5.05 0.80
C THR A 338 -4.04 -4.24 0.70
N TYR A 339 -4.91 -4.38 1.70
CA TYR A 339 -6.14 -3.60 1.82
C TYR A 339 -6.02 -2.48 2.86
N GLY A 340 -5.23 -2.66 3.93
CA GLY A 340 -5.08 -1.67 4.99
C GLY A 340 -4.03 -0.63 4.64
N LEU A 341 -4.46 0.60 4.37
CA LEU A 341 -3.58 1.75 4.18
C LEU A 341 -3.99 2.94 5.05
N GLY A 342 -3.00 3.66 5.56
CA GLY A 342 -3.20 4.91 6.28
C GLY A 342 -1.99 5.82 6.19
N ILE A 343 -2.21 7.11 6.47
CA ILE A 343 -1.15 8.11 6.61
C ILE A 343 -1.22 8.62 8.04
N SER A 344 -0.14 8.42 8.80
CA SER A 344 -0.08 8.89 10.18
C SER A 344 0.02 10.42 10.25
N PRO A 345 -0.25 11.04 11.42
CA PRO A 345 -0.01 12.46 11.62
C PRO A 345 1.42 12.92 11.27
N ASP A 346 2.41 12.05 11.52
CA ASP A 346 3.83 12.30 11.24
C ASP A 346 4.19 12.08 9.75
N GLY A 347 3.26 11.58 8.94
CA GLY A 347 3.47 11.29 7.52
C GLY A 347 3.96 9.87 7.23
N ASP A 348 3.93 8.96 8.22
CA ASP A 348 4.23 7.55 7.99
C ASP A 348 3.13 6.91 7.14
N VAL A 349 3.53 6.07 6.18
CA VAL A 349 2.64 5.15 5.50
C VAL A 349 2.45 3.93 6.38
N LEU A 350 1.21 3.68 6.78
CA LEU A 350 0.79 2.54 7.58
C LEU A 350 0.26 1.48 6.62
N ILE A 351 0.87 0.30 6.61
CA ILE A 351 0.60 -0.76 5.63
C ILE A 351 0.16 -2.02 6.36
N ALA A 352 -0.98 -2.58 5.99
CA ALA A 352 -1.47 -3.85 6.52
C ALA A 352 -2.08 -4.70 5.41
N ASN A 353 -1.62 -5.94 5.29
CA ASN A 353 -2.11 -6.92 4.33
C ASN A 353 -2.89 -8.03 5.04
N ASP A 354 -3.26 -9.10 4.32
CA ASP A 354 -4.05 -10.17 4.94
C ASP A 354 -3.30 -10.92 6.06
N TRP A 355 -1.96 -10.91 6.10
CA TRP A 355 -1.14 -11.52 7.16
C TRP A 355 -0.67 -10.49 8.17
N ASN A 356 0.16 -9.55 7.72
CA ASN A 356 1.02 -8.73 8.56
C ASN A 356 0.78 -7.24 8.34
N PHE A 357 1.42 -6.42 9.17
CA PHE A 357 1.43 -4.97 9.08
C PHE A 357 2.84 -4.41 9.30
N GLY A 358 3.02 -3.15 8.90
CA GLY A 358 4.26 -2.42 9.04
C GLY A 358 4.06 -0.93 8.81
N THR A 359 5.09 -0.16 9.09
CA THR A 359 5.10 1.30 8.94
C THR A 359 6.30 1.72 8.13
N VAL A 360 6.17 2.76 7.32
CA VAL A 360 7.27 3.35 6.57
C VAL A 360 7.20 4.85 6.71
N THR A 361 8.27 5.51 7.14
CA THR A 361 8.45 6.96 7.05
C THR A 361 9.05 7.27 5.68
N PRO A 362 8.25 7.61 4.65
CA PRO A 362 8.73 7.68 3.28
C PRO A 362 9.75 8.80 3.07
N ASP A 363 10.84 8.49 2.37
CA ASP A 363 11.78 9.50 1.88
C ASP A 363 11.08 10.50 0.95
N THR A 364 11.58 11.73 0.90
CA THR A 364 10.99 12.77 0.03
C THR A 364 11.19 12.49 -1.44
N LYS A 365 12.24 11.74 -1.82
CA LYS A 365 12.47 11.30 -3.19
C LYS A 365 11.71 10.00 -3.43
N MET A 366 10.83 10.01 -4.43
CA MET A 366 9.99 8.85 -4.72
C MET A 366 10.79 7.66 -5.22
N GLU A 367 11.91 7.92 -5.91
CA GLU A 367 12.79 6.89 -6.47
C GLU A 367 13.45 6.02 -5.40
N ASN A 368 13.43 6.44 -4.15
CA ASN A 368 13.97 5.68 -3.04
C ASN A 368 12.94 4.73 -2.42
N TRP A 369 11.66 4.74 -2.83
CA TRP A 369 10.57 4.07 -2.09
C TRP A 369 10.81 2.59 -1.81
N ASP A 370 11.39 1.85 -2.75
CA ASP A 370 11.71 0.43 -2.61
C ASP A 370 13.03 0.15 -1.88
N ASP A 371 13.84 1.17 -1.55
CA ASP A 371 15.08 0.98 -0.77
C ASP A 371 14.74 0.61 0.67
N THR A 372 15.09 -0.62 1.05
CA THR A 372 14.93 -1.21 2.40
C THR A 372 16.26 -1.39 3.14
N THR A 373 17.37 -1.02 2.49
CA THR A 373 18.74 -1.34 2.91
C THR A 373 19.44 -0.14 3.53
N THR A 374 19.17 1.07 3.05
CA THR A 374 19.77 2.30 3.57
C THR A 374 19.08 2.74 4.86
N GLU A 375 19.79 2.76 5.99
CA GLU A 375 19.24 3.02 7.33
C GLU A 375 18.57 4.41 7.49
N SER A 376 19.05 5.41 6.76
CA SER A 376 18.49 6.78 6.79
C SER A 376 17.28 6.98 5.89
N ILE A 377 16.92 6.00 5.06
CA ILE A 377 15.87 6.09 4.05
C ILE A 377 14.71 5.18 4.47
N ASN A 378 13.48 5.66 4.29
CA ASN A 378 12.26 4.87 4.48
C ASN A 378 12.20 4.10 5.81
N GLN A 379 12.58 4.78 6.90
CA GLN A 379 12.67 4.20 8.23
C GLN A 379 11.35 3.54 8.64
N GLN A 380 11.43 2.50 9.46
CA GLN A 380 10.27 1.71 9.85
C GLN A 380 10.20 1.64 11.37
N LYS A 381 9.10 2.13 11.96
CA LYS A 381 8.80 1.99 13.40
C LYS A 381 8.34 0.57 13.75
N VAL A 382 7.76 -0.13 12.78
CA VAL A 382 7.40 -1.55 12.79
C VAL A 382 7.79 -2.15 11.44
N LYS A 383 8.64 -3.16 11.46
CA LYS A 383 8.98 -3.99 10.30
C LYS A 383 8.15 -5.26 10.37
N SER A 384 7.32 -5.50 9.36
CA SER A 384 6.75 -6.82 9.06
C SER A 384 6.33 -7.63 10.30
N SER A 385 5.22 -7.25 10.92
CA SER A 385 4.78 -7.79 12.21
C SER A 385 3.33 -8.28 12.20
N PHE A 386 2.98 -9.08 13.21
CA PHE A 386 1.62 -9.55 13.48
C PHE A 386 1.20 -9.22 14.93
N LEU A 387 -0.08 -9.40 15.25
CA LEU A 387 -0.59 -9.25 16.62
C LEU A 387 -0.63 -10.60 17.34
N SER A 388 0.29 -10.84 18.29
CA SER A 388 0.34 -12.12 19.00
C SER A 388 -0.81 -12.40 19.94
N GLY A 389 -1.63 -11.39 20.26
CA GLY A 389 -2.87 -11.55 21.01
C GLY A 389 -4.06 -11.98 20.15
N LEU A 390 -3.89 -12.02 18.83
CA LEU A 390 -4.91 -12.38 17.86
C LEU A 390 -4.62 -13.76 17.25
N ASN A 391 -3.55 -13.85 16.44
CA ASN A 391 -3.17 -15.06 15.69
C ASN A 391 -1.62 -15.19 15.65
N SER A 392 -1.13 -16.11 14.81
CA SER A 392 0.29 -16.26 14.46
C SER A 392 0.65 -15.55 13.14
N GLN A 393 1.95 -15.47 12.84
CA GLN A 393 2.47 -14.80 11.64
C GLN A 393 1.98 -15.42 10.31
N ALA A 394 1.68 -16.72 10.29
CA ALA A 394 1.24 -17.44 9.09
C ALA A 394 -0.28 -17.44 8.89
N GLU A 395 -1.04 -17.00 9.88
CA GLU A 395 -2.49 -16.95 9.84
C GLU A 395 -2.98 -15.59 9.33
N PHE A 396 -4.07 -15.61 8.56
CA PHE A 396 -4.65 -14.36 8.08
C PHE A 396 -5.35 -13.61 9.20
N ASP A 397 -5.00 -12.34 9.36
CA ASP A 397 -5.67 -11.36 10.21
C ASP A 397 -6.66 -10.49 9.42
N TYR A 398 -6.62 -10.52 8.08
CA TYR A 398 -7.54 -9.82 7.18
C TYR A 398 -7.67 -8.31 7.45
N TRP A 399 -6.54 -7.62 7.53
CA TRP A 399 -6.52 -6.19 7.83
C TRP A 399 -7.18 -5.35 6.71
N ARG A 400 -8.03 -4.39 7.09
CA ARG A 400 -8.74 -3.45 6.19
C ARG A 400 -8.48 -1.98 6.52
N GLY A 401 -7.89 -1.70 7.67
CA GLY A 401 -7.49 -0.34 8.04
C GLY A 401 -6.33 -0.36 9.03
N PHE A 402 -5.42 0.59 8.87
CA PHE A 402 -4.33 0.84 9.81
C PHE A 402 -4.19 2.35 9.98
N GLN A 403 -4.35 2.85 11.21
CA GLN A 403 -4.40 4.28 11.51
C GLN A 403 -3.61 4.59 12.79
N GLN A 404 -3.11 5.82 12.90
CA GLN A 404 -2.54 6.35 14.14
C GLN A 404 -3.33 7.59 14.56
N THR A 405 -3.83 7.64 15.79
CA THR A 405 -4.50 8.84 16.32
C THR A 405 -3.49 9.87 16.82
N ALA A 406 -3.90 11.12 16.97
CA ALA A 406 -3.02 12.24 17.33
C ALA A 406 -2.30 12.10 18.69
N ASP A 407 -2.79 11.23 19.57
CA ASP A 407 -2.12 10.86 20.83
C ASP A 407 -1.08 9.74 20.67
N GLY A 408 -0.75 9.37 19.44
CA GLY A 408 0.31 8.43 19.10
C GLY A 408 -0.10 6.95 19.09
N GLN A 409 -1.36 6.62 19.43
CA GLN A 409 -1.86 5.24 19.48
C GLN A 409 -2.15 4.68 18.09
N TYR A 410 -1.86 3.39 17.90
CA TYR A 410 -2.00 2.70 16.62
C TYR A 410 -3.17 1.72 16.62
N TYR A 411 -3.97 1.73 15.56
CA TYR A 411 -5.17 0.90 15.46
C TYR A 411 -5.23 0.12 14.17
N LEU A 412 -5.55 -1.17 14.28
CA LEU A 412 -5.76 -2.09 13.18
C LEU A 412 -7.22 -2.55 13.17
N GLY A 413 -7.83 -2.51 11.99
CA GLY A 413 -9.21 -2.96 11.77
C GLY A 413 -9.22 -4.20 10.89
N SER A 414 -9.72 -5.31 11.42
CA SER A 414 -9.84 -6.58 10.69
C SER A 414 -11.26 -6.78 10.16
N SER A 415 -11.39 -7.38 8.96
CA SER A 415 -12.70 -7.78 8.45
C SER A 415 -13.31 -8.97 9.20
N GLU A 416 -12.54 -9.69 10.02
CA GLU A 416 -13.01 -10.88 10.76
C GLU A 416 -12.85 -10.76 12.28
N TYR A 417 -11.82 -10.03 12.73
CA TYR A 417 -11.40 -10.04 14.15
C TYR A 417 -11.61 -8.71 14.89
N GLY A 418 -12.22 -7.73 14.22
CA GLY A 418 -12.62 -6.46 14.81
C GLY A 418 -11.49 -5.43 14.99
N LEU A 419 -11.65 -4.52 15.95
CA LEU A 419 -10.74 -3.39 16.19
C LEU A 419 -9.69 -3.74 17.24
N TRP A 420 -8.43 -3.41 16.94
CA TRP A 420 -7.31 -3.65 17.83
C TRP A 420 -6.51 -2.38 18.05
N ASN A 421 -6.17 -2.09 19.30
CA ASN A 421 -5.17 -1.09 19.67
C ASN A 421 -3.82 -1.80 19.83
N MET A 422 -2.83 -1.42 19.04
CA MET A 422 -1.49 -2.01 18.99
C MET A 422 -0.49 -1.15 19.75
N THR A 423 0.40 -1.79 20.51
CA THR A 423 1.57 -1.14 21.09
C THR A 423 2.83 -1.54 20.33
N ILE A 424 3.60 -0.56 19.88
CA ILE A 424 4.91 -0.79 19.28
C ILE A 424 5.92 -1.04 20.40
N THR A 425 6.53 -2.21 20.39
CA THR A 425 7.58 -2.61 21.35
C THR A 425 8.99 -2.53 20.77
N GLY A 426 9.11 -2.52 19.44
CA GLY A 426 10.36 -2.35 18.72
C GLY A 426 10.21 -2.64 17.23
N ALA A 427 10.99 -1.95 16.40
CA ALA A 427 10.88 -2.04 14.95
C ALA A 427 11.12 -3.44 14.40
N ARG A 428 12.05 -4.20 14.97
CA ARG A 428 12.39 -5.55 14.51
C ARG A 428 11.67 -6.66 15.28
N ASN A 429 10.77 -6.31 16.21
CA ASN A 429 10.00 -7.33 16.91
C ASN A 429 8.88 -7.81 15.96
N PRO A 430 8.88 -9.07 15.52
CA PRO A 430 7.85 -9.58 14.61
C PRO A 430 6.47 -9.69 15.28
N SER A 431 6.42 -9.63 16.62
CA SER A 431 5.22 -9.84 17.43
C SER A 431 4.91 -8.58 18.23
N GLN A 432 3.89 -7.82 17.81
CA GLN A 432 3.44 -6.65 18.56
C GLN A 432 2.23 -7.02 19.43
N PRO A 433 2.19 -6.60 20.71
CA PRO A 433 1.02 -6.81 21.54
C PRO A 433 -0.14 -5.91 21.08
N GLY A 434 -1.36 -6.44 21.17
CA GLY A 434 -2.58 -5.71 20.85
C GLY A 434 -3.71 -6.01 21.83
N THR A 435 -4.61 -5.04 22.03
CA THR A 435 -5.83 -5.17 22.83
C THR A 435 -7.05 -4.95 21.95
N ARG A 436 -7.99 -5.91 21.97
CA ARG A 436 -9.25 -5.79 21.23
C ARG A 436 -10.15 -4.73 21.86
N ILE A 437 -10.71 -3.85 21.04
CA ILE A 437 -11.58 -2.74 21.45
C ILE A 437 -13.02 -3.04 21.01
N GLY A 438 -13.98 -2.82 21.91
CA GLY A 438 -15.41 -2.99 21.61
C GLY A 438 -15.83 -4.43 21.35
N ALA A 439 -15.19 -5.40 22.00
CA ALA A 439 -15.47 -6.83 21.84
C ALA A 439 -16.93 -7.21 22.18
N ASP A 440 -17.58 -6.41 23.02
CA ASP A 440 -18.97 -6.51 23.44
C ASP A 440 -19.97 -5.85 22.47
N ILE A 441 -19.49 -5.18 21.42
CA ILE A 441 -20.31 -4.53 20.39
C ILE A 441 -20.28 -5.38 19.12
N PRO A 442 -21.34 -6.15 18.80
CA PRO A 442 -21.34 -7.07 17.66
C PRO A 442 -21.05 -6.41 16.31
N ALA A 443 -21.41 -5.13 16.15
CA ALA A 443 -21.13 -4.36 14.95
C ALA A 443 -19.63 -4.18 14.65
N LEU A 444 -18.76 -4.27 15.67
CA LEU A 444 -17.32 -4.05 15.54
C LEU A 444 -16.52 -5.33 15.28
N THR A 445 -17.18 -6.45 15.02
CA THR A 445 -16.50 -7.70 14.61
C THR A 445 -15.95 -7.62 13.19
N HIS A 446 -16.64 -6.93 12.29
CA HIS A 446 -16.28 -6.85 10.87
C HIS A 446 -16.04 -5.40 10.45
N ILE A 447 -14.76 -5.02 10.35
CA ILE A 447 -14.33 -3.66 10.01
C ILE A 447 -13.92 -3.59 8.55
N ASN A 448 -14.42 -2.58 7.85
CA ASN A 448 -14.13 -2.33 6.45
C ASN A 448 -13.14 -1.18 6.25
N SER A 449 -13.11 -0.19 7.15
CA SER A 449 -12.27 0.99 7.00
C SER A 449 -12.06 1.72 8.32
N LEU A 450 -10.95 2.43 8.42
CA LEU A 450 -10.59 3.29 9.55
C LEU A 450 -10.15 4.67 9.04
N ALA A 451 -10.44 5.73 9.80
CA ALA A 451 -9.85 7.05 9.56
C ALA A 451 -9.60 7.76 10.90
N SER A 452 -8.35 8.18 11.12
CA SER A 452 -7.99 9.05 12.24
C SER A 452 -8.21 10.52 11.87
N THR A 453 -8.57 11.35 12.85
CA THR A 453 -8.83 12.78 12.66
C THR A 453 -7.94 13.66 13.55
N ASN A 454 -7.84 14.95 13.22
CA ASN A 454 -6.94 15.89 13.88
C ASN A 454 -7.28 16.13 15.36
N ASP A 455 -8.54 15.97 15.76
CA ASP A 455 -9.00 16.05 17.15
C ASP A 455 -8.56 14.83 17.99
N GLY A 456 -7.98 13.80 17.36
CA GLY A 456 -7.55 12.56 18.02
C GLY A 456 -8.58 11.44 18.01
N SER A 457 -9.70 11.61 17.31
CA SER A 457 -10.68 10.53 17.12
C SER A 457 -10.21 9.48 16.12
N LEU A 458 -10.78 8.29 16.25
CA LEU A 458 -10.75 7.24 15.23
C LEU A 458 -12.18 6.91 14.81
N PHE A 459 -12.49 7.12 13.54
CA PHE A 459 -13.73 6.68 12.93
C PHE A 459 -13.58 5.26 12.38
N ILE A 460 -14.61 4.43 12.61
CA ILE A 460 -14.60 2.99 12.38
C ILE A 460 -15.79 2.62 11.50
N GLY A 461 -15.50 2.28 10.25
CA GLY A 461 -16.48 1.82 9.28
C GLY A 461 -16.73 0.32 9.41
N THR A 462 -17.96 -0.07 9.69
CA THR A 462 -18.33 -1.48 9.88
C THR A 462 -19.05 -2.08 8.68
N ASN A 463 -19.07 -3.41 8.59
CA ASN A 463 -19.75 -4.11 7.50
C ASN A 463 -21.28 -4.08 7.58
N ALA A 464 -21.86 -3.97 8.78
CA ALA A 464 -23.31 -4.02 8.96
C ALA A 464 -23.87 -3.20 10.15
N GLY A 465 -23.04 -2.45 10.88
CA GLY A 465 -23.44 -1.68 12.06
C GLY A 465 -23.49 -0.17 11.88
N GLY A 466 -23.08 0.34 10.72
CA GLY A 466 -22.89 1.76 10.43
C GLY A 466 -21.51 2.28 10.86
N LEU A 467 -21.45 3.57 11.15
CA LEU A 467 -20.24 4.27 11.55
C LEU A 467 -20.14 4.37 13.08
N TYR A 468 -18.97 4.02 13.61
CA TYR A 468 -18.61 4.24 15.01
C TYR A 468 -17.46 5.23 15.11
N ARG A 469 -17.30 5.82 16.29
CA ARG A 469 -16.20 6.71 16.63
C ARG A 469 -15.64 6.31 17.99
N LEU A 470 -14.34 6.12 18.05
CA LEU A 470 -13.57 6.17 19.28
C LEU A 470 -13.15 7.63 19.47
N THR A 471 -13.74 8.30 20.46
CA THR A 471 -13.49 9.73 20.72
C THR A 471 -12.05 9.97 21.19
N PRO A 472 -11.58 11.23 21.28
CA PRO A 472 -10.25 11.52 21.80
C PRO A 472 -10.07 11.02 23.25
N GLY A 473 -11.13 11.06 24.04
CA GLY A 473 -11.20 10.47 25.39
C GLY A 473 -11.38 8.93 25.40
N LYS A 474 -11.18 8.26 24.26
CA LYS A 474 -11.26 6.81 24.06
C LYS A 474 -12.59 6.19 24.48
N THR A 475 -13.67 6.97 24.37
CA THR A 475 -15.04 6.47 24.51
C THR A 475 -15.57 6.05 23.16
N LEU A 476 -16.24 4.90 23.10
CA LEU A 476 -16.76 4.34 21.87
C LEU A 476 -18.24 4.71 21.71
N GLU A 477 -18.58 5.35 20.59
CA GLU A 477 -19.94 5.81 20.30
C GLU A 477 -20.36 5.47 18.87
N LYS A 478 -21.67 5.22 18.68
CA LYS A 478 -22.24 5.08 17.34
C LYS A 478 -22.55 6.48 16.79
N VAL A 479 -22.10 6.77 15.58
CA VAL A 479 -22.36 8.06 14.93
C VAL A 479 -23.79 8.06 14.38
N ALA A 480 -24.67 8.87 14.97
CA ALA A 480 -26.05 9.01 14.52
C ALA A 480 -26.14 9.81 13.20
N GLY A 481 -27.21 9.61 12.42
CA GLY A 481 -27.51 10.43 11.24
C GLY A 481 -26.80 10.03 9.93
N VAL A 482 -25.72 9.25 10.00
CA VAL A 482 -25.11 8.63 8.81
C VAL A 482 -26.03 7.50 8.30
N ARG A 483 -26.45 7.61 7.04
CA ARG A 483 -27.30 6.62 6.36
C ARG A 483 -26.50 5.40 5.92
N GLY A 484 -27.14 4.22 5.90
CA GLY A 484 -26.53 2.95 5.50
C GLY A 484 -25.78 2.24 6.62
N ASN A 485 -25.94 0.91 6.67
CA ASN A 485 -25.36 0.06 7.69
C ASN A 485 -23.97 -0.49 7.32
N LYS A 486 -23.64 -0.52 6.03
CA LYS A 486 -22.30 -0.89 5.54
C LYS A 486 -21.53 0.37 5.21
N VAL A 487 -20.44 0.62 5.91
CA VAL A 487 -19.47 1.67 5.55
C VAL A 487 -18.44 1.03 4.63
N ASN A 488 -18.32 1.57 3.42
CA ASN A 488 -17.43 1.04 2.38
C ASN A 488 -16.04 1.67 2.47
N GLN A 489 -15.97 2.97 2.71
CA GLN A 489 -14.72 3.73 2.68
C GLN A 489 -14.81 4.94 3.60
N LEU A 490 -13.68 5.28 4.23
CA LEU A 490 -13.48 6.51 4.97
C LEU A 490 -12.27 7.25 4.38
N VAL A 491 -12.43 8.52 4.03
CA VAL A 491 -11.34 9.37 3.52
C VAL A 491 -11.32 10.66 4.32
N TYR A 492 -10.19 10.96 4.97
CA TYR A 492 -10.05 12.16 5.79
C TYR A 492 -9.08 13.15 5.15
N ASP A 493 -9.55 14.38 4.97
CA ASP A 493 -8.74 15.54 4.65
C ASP A 493 -8.59 16.42 5.89
N GLY A 494 -7.46 16.24 6.59
CA GLY A 494 -7.08 17.04 7.75
C GLY A 494 -6.25 18.28 7.43
N SER A 495 -6.13 18.69 6.17
CA SER A 495 -5.29 19.85 5.80
C SER A 495 -6.02 21.20 5.96
N GLY A 496 -7.36 21.19 6.04
CA GLY A 496 -8.16 22.39 6.32
C GLY A 496 -8.44 22.60 7.81
N THR A 497 -8.80 23.83 8.19
CA THR A 497 -9.06 24.23 9.59
C THR A 497 -10.22 23.51 10.27
N SER A 498 -11.15 22.93 9.50
CA SER A 498 -12.33 22.24 10.04
C SER A 498 -12.32 20.72 9.79
N GLY A 499 -11.28 20.17 9.15
CA GLY A 499 -11.22 18.76 8.73
C GLY A 499 -12.39 18.34 7.83
N MET A 500 -12.20 17.33 6.98
CA MET A 500 -13.30 16.79 6.17
C MET A 500 -13.21 15.27 6.12
N LEU A 501 -14.17 14.61 6.77
CA LEU A 501 -14.28 13.15 6.72
C LEU A 501 -15.40 12.75 5.74
N LEU A 502 -15.02 12.09 4.66
CA LEU A 502 -15.92 11.47 3.71
C LEU A 502 -16.28 10.08 4.22
N VAL A 503 -17.57 9.86 4.41
CA VAL A 503 -18.14 8.60 4.87
C VAL A 503 -18.96 8.03 3.73
N LEU A 504 -18.37 7.09 2.98
CA LEU A 504 -19.07 6.38 1.92
C LEU A 504 -19.72 5.13 2.50
N THR A 505 -21.04 5.03 2.36
CA THR A 505 -21.82 3.86 2.78
C THR A 505 -22.53 3.20 1.61
N SER A 506 -23.20 2.08 1.86
CA SER A 506 -24.10 1.42 0.90
C SER A 506 -25.27 2.30 0.43
N GLU A 507 -25.53 3.42 1.09
CA GLU A 507 -26.63 4.34 0.76
C GLU A 507 -26.16 5.67 0.14
N GLY A 508 -24.88 6.01 0.23
CA GLY A 508 -24.33 7.21 -0.39
C GLY A 508 -23.16 7.82 0.39
N LEU A 509 -22.80 9.05 0.02
CA LEU A 509 -21.72 9.82 0.61
C LEU A 509 -22.27 10.84 1.60
N THR A 510 -21.86 10.70 2.87
CA THR A 510 -22.05 11.72 3.91
C THR A 510 -20.70 12.35 4.24
N VAL A 511 -20.65 13.65 4.49
CA VAL A 511 -19.45 14.34 4.96
C VAL A 511 -19.65 14.83 6.39
N LEU A 512 -18.66 14.57 7.22
CA LEU A 512 -18.58 15.03 8.60
C LEU A 512 -17.49 16.11 8.75
N ARG A 513 -17.74 17.11 9.58
CA ARG A 513 -16.88 18.28 9.80
C ARG A 513 -16.69 18.55 11.30
N GLY A 514 -15.55 19.15 11.66
CA GLY A 514 -15.25 19.56 13.03
C GLY A 514 -14.49 18.53 13.86
N TYR A 515 -13.77 17.62 13.20
CA TYR A 515 -12.97 16.55 13.80
C TYR A 515 -11.52 16.59 13.30
#